data_AF-A0A8H3GX38-F1
#
_entry.id   AF-A0A8H3GX38-F1
#
_cell.length_a   1.000
_cell.length_b   1.000
_cell.length_c   1.000
_cell.angle_alpha   90.00
_cell.angle_beta   90.00
_cell.angle_gamma   90.00
#
_symmetry.space_group_name_H-M   'P 1'
#
loop_
_entity.id
_entity.type
_entity.pdbx_description
1 polymer ?
#
loop_
_entity_poly.entity_id
_entity_poly.type
_entity_poly.pdbx_seq_one_letter_code
_entity_poly.pdbx_strand_id
1 'polypeptide(L)'
;MSQSTKDTTPDPTKAESVRGRGTFYQESNHDKLASDKIGEELNPNACIWRLYAEEAKEYDTEVTHERNENLNNMLLFATLFSAIVTAFVIESTSLLEQDSSEISNQLLLALVQSQQR
;
A
#
# COMPACT_ATOMS: atom_id res chain seq x y z
N MET A 1 30.43 14.47 74.27
CA MET A 1 31.17 13.25 73.89
C MET A 1 30.26 12.07 74.21
N SER A 2 29.60 11.55 73.18
CA SER A 2 29.89 10.24 72.56
C SER A 2 29.35 9.08 73.39
N GLN A 3 28.65 8.07 72.88
CA GLN A 3 27.90 7.79 71.65
C GLN A 3 27.24 6.44 72.01
N SER A 4 25.93 6.26 71.80
CA SER A 4 25.26 4.96 71.91
C SER A 4 24.68 4.65 70.53
N THR A 5 25.30 3.74 69.79
CA THR A 5 24.85 3.35 68.46
C THR A 5 24.29 1.94 68.49
N LYS A 6 22.96 1.96 68.56
CA LYS A 6 21.94 0.95 68.32
C LYS A 6 22.19 0.19 67.02
N ASP A 7 22.17 -1.13 67.14
CA ASP A 7 21.94 -2.08 66.05
C ASP A 7 20.43 -2.11 65.74
N THR A 8 20.00 -1.94 64.48
CA THR A 8 18.69 -2.35 63.91
C THR A 8 18.62 -1.91 62.43
N THR A 9 18.81 -2.90 61.54
CA THR A 9 18.09 -3.16 60.28
C THR A 9 17.88 -2.02 59.26
N PRO A 10 18.40 -2.12 58.02
CA PRO A 10 18.07 -1.19 56.94
C PRO A 10 16.67 -1.47 56.38
N ASP A 11 15.80 -0.46 56.47
CA ASP A 11 14.48 -0.40 55.84
C ASP A 11 14.60 -0.35 54.30
N PRO A 12 14.01 -1.28 53.54
CA PRO A 12 14.05 -1.28 52.08
C PRO A 12 12.98 -0.39 51.44
N THR A 13 12.48 0.64 52.13
CA THR A 13 11.39 1.50 51.62
C THR A 13 11.88 2.91 51.28
N LYS A 14 12.92 3.03 50.44
CA LYS A 14 13.19 4.30 49.74
C LYS A 14 13.97 4.10 48.43
N ALA A 15 13.34 3.45 47.46
CA ALA A 15 13.76 3.58 46.07
C ALA A 15 12.87 4.65 45.41
N GLU A 16 13.45 5.84 45.25
CA GLU A 16 12.88 6.95 44.50
C GLU A 16 12.53 6.48 43.07
N SER A 17 11.25 6.52 42.74
CA SER A 17 10.76 6.24 41.38
C SER A 17 11.15 7.41 40.46
N VAL A 18 12.30 7.26 39.81
CA VAL A 18 12.77 8.09 38.70
C VAL A 18 11.69 8.09 37.60
N ARG A 19 10.95 9.19 37.54
CA ARG A 19 10.02 9.53 36.47
C ARG A 19 10.82 9.75 35.19
N GLY A 20 10.84 8.75 34.31
CA GLY A 20 11.45 8.91 33.00
C GLY A 20 11.67 7.60 32.26
N ARG A 21 10.63 7.13 31.57
CA ARG A 21 10.72 6.59 30.20
C ARG A 21 9.32 6.22 29.74
N GLY A 22 8.90 6.78 28.60
CA GLY A 22 7.73 6.29 27.87
C GLY A 22 7.93 4.81 27.62
N THR A 23 7.04 4.01 28.19
CA THR A 23 7.09 2.58 28.07
C THR A 23 6.56 2.22 26.69
N PHE A 24 7.49 2.02 25.74
CA PHE A 24 7.25 1.17 24.59
C PHE A 24 7.07 -0.26 25.11
N TYR A 25 5.88 -0.55 25.64
CA TYR A 25 5.46 -1.93 25.81
C TYR A 25 4.91 -2.36 24.45
N GLN A 26 5.78 -2.97 23.64
CA GLN A 26 5.31 -3.96 22.68
C GLN A 26 4.66 -5.05 23.55
N GLU A 27 3.34 -5.00 23.71
CA GLU A 27 2.57 -6.00 24.46
C GLU A 27 2.94 -7.36 23.86
N SER A 28 3.69 -8.16 24.62
CA SER A 28 4.27 -9.36 24.05
C SER A 28 3.12 -10.32 23.74
N ASN A 29 3.12 -10.95 22.57
CA ASN A 29 2.07 -11.90 22.16
C ASN A 29 1.83 -13.00 23.22
N HIS A 30 2.83 -13.26 24.07
CA HIS A 30 2.76 -14.16 25.22
C HIS A 30 1.87 -13.66 26.36
N ASP A 31 1.81 -12.34 26.60
CA ASP A 31 0.95 -11.74 27.63
C ASP A 31 -0.53 -11.79 27.24
N LYS A 32 -0.83 -11.63 25.94
CA LYS A 32 -2.18 -11.80 25.39
C LYS A 32 -2.66 -13.25 25.51
N LEU A 33 -1.77 -14.22 25.32
CA LEU A 33 -2.08 -15.65 25.35
C LEU A 33 -2.42 -16.17 26.75
N ALA A 34 -1.84 -15.57 27.80
CA ALA A 34 -1.97 -16.02 29.19
C ALA A 34 -3.36 -15.80 29.82
N SER A 35 -4.31 -15.23 29.07
CA SER A 35 -5.66 -14.95 29.55
C SER A 35 -6.59 -16.18 29.57
N ASP A 36 -6.28 -17.25 28.84
CA ASP A 36 -7.15 -18.42 28.73
C ASP A 36 -6.84 -19.49 29.77
N LYS A 37 -7.89 -20.18 30.25
CA LYS A 37 -7.74 -21.32 31.14
C LYS A 37 -7.05 -22.48 30.43
N ILE A 38 -6.11 -23.12 31.13
CA ILE A 38 -5.43 -24.35 30.69
C ILE A 38 -6.49 -25.40 30.30
N GLY A 39 -6.51 -25.79 29.03
CA GLY A 39 -7.47 -26.76 28.47
C GLY A 39 -8.62 -26.17 27.65
N GLU A 40 -8.84 -24.85 27.68
CA GLU A 40 -9.82 -24.14 26.84
C GLU A 40 -9.20 -23.46 25.61
N GLU A 41 -7.90 -23.65 25.40
CA GLU A 41 -7.13 -22.98 24.35
C GLU A 41 -7.53 -23.35 22.92
N LEU A 42 -8.34 -24.40 22.74
CA LEU A 42 -8.89 -24.84 21.45
C LEU A 42 -10.36 -24.42 21.25
N ASN A 43 -10.97 -23.75 22.23
CA ASN A 43 -12.33 -23.24 22.10
C ASN A 43 -12.41 -22.26 20.91
N PRO A 44 -13.51 -22.22 20.14
CA PRO A 44 -13.71 -21.22 19.09
C PRO A 44 -13.49 -19.76 19.53
N ASN A 45 -13.68 -19.47 20.83
CA ASN A 45 -13.45 -18.14 21.41
C ASN A 45 -12.08 -17.99 22.08
N ALA A 46 -11.16 -18.94 21.89
CA ALA A 46 -9.85 -18.89 22.51
C ALA A 46 -9.03 -17.70 22.00
N CYS A 47 -8.21 -17.16 22.89
CA CYS A 47 -7.33 -16.04 22.64
C CYS A 47 -6.32 -16.34 21.53
N ILE A 48 -5.91 -17.61 21.35
CA ILE A 48 -5.01 -18.02 20.24
C ILE A 48 -5.63 -17.68 18.89
N TRP A 49 -6.93 -17.91 18.70
CA TRP A 49 -7.62 -17.74 17.42
C TRP A 49 -7.92 -16.28 17.17
N ARG A 50 -8.25 -15.53 18.22
CA ARG A 50 -8.43 -14.09 18.15
C ARG A 50 -7.13 -13.38 17.79
N LEU A 51 -6.02 -13.78 18.43
CA LEU A 51 -4.69 -13.24 18.14
C LEU A 51 -4.24 -13.60 16.73
N TYR A 52 -4.43 -14.86 16.32
CA TYR A 52 -4.15 -15.28 14.94
C TYR A 52 -4.99 -14.49 13.92
N ALA A 53 -6.29 -14.30 14.17
CA ALA A 53 -7.16 -13.56 13.27
C ALA A 53 -6.79 -12.07 13.19
N GLU A 54 -6.31 -11.48 14.29
CA GLU A 54 -5.79 -10.10 14.33
C GLU A 54 -4.52 -9.98 13.49
N GLU A 55 -3.53 -10.84 13.74
CA GLU A 55 -2.26 -10.88 13.00
C GLU A 55 -2.47 -11.19 11.50
N ALA A 56 -3.30 -12.18 11.19
CA ALA A 56 -3.61 -12.56 9.82
C ALA A 56 -4.31 -11.43 9.07
N LYS A 57 -5.16 -10.66 9.74
CA LYS A 57 -5.81 -9.50 9.15
C LYS A 57 -4.81 -8.37 8.89
N GLU A 58 -3.91 -8.09 9.83
CA GLU A 58 -2.86 -7.08 9.64
C GLU A 58 -1.96 -7.43 8.44
N TYR A 59 -1.47 -8.67 8.41
CA TYR A 59 -0.66 -9.18 7.30
C TYR A 59 -1.40 -9.13 5.95
N ASP A 60 -2.66 -9.58 5.90
CA ASP A 60 -3.47 -9.56 4.67
C ASP A 60 -3.70 -8.13 4.17
N THR A 61 -3.90 -7.17 5.09
CA THR A 61 -4.04 -5.76 4.72
C THR A 61 -2.74 -5.17 4.17
N GLU A 62 -1.59 -5.48 4.76
CA GLU A 62 -0.29 -5.00 4.29
C GLU A 62 0.03 -5.55 2.88
N VAL A 63 -0.11 -6.86 2.70
CA VAL A 63 0.17 -7.53 1.42
C VAL A 63 -0.79 -7.07 0.32
N THR A 64 -2.07 -6.89 0.65
CA THR A 64 -3.06 -6.40 -0.31
C THR A 64 -2.79 -4.93 -0.67
N HIS A 65 -2.33 -4.12 0.29
CA HIS A 65 -1.99 -2.73 0.05
C HIS A 65 -0.82 -2.59 -0.92
N GLU A 66 0.30 -3.27 -0.67
CA GLU A 66 1.48 -3.26 -1.55
C GLU A 66 1.12 -3.72 -2.98
N ARG A 67 0.34 -4.80 -3.09
CA ARG A 67 -0.10 -5.31 -4.38
C ARG A 67 -0.98 -4.29 -5.12
N ASN A 68 -1.89 -3.62 -4.43
CA ASN A 68 -2.77 -2.62 -5.03
C ASN A 68 -1.98 -1.40 -5.54
N GLU A 69 -0.98 -0.93 -4.78
CA GLU A 69 -0.11 0.14 -5.22
C GLU A 69 0.69 -0.24 -6.48
N ASN A 70 1.24 -1.46 -6.52
CA ASN A 70 1.94 -1.96 -7.70
C ASN A 70 1.00 -2.07 -8.92
N LEU A 71 -0.22 -2.58 -8.74
CA LEU A 71 -1.22 -2.66 -9.81
C LEU A 71 -1.62 -1.26 -10.31
N ASN A 72 -1.80 -0.29 -9.41
CA ASN A 72 -2.10 1.08 -9.77
C ASN A 72 -0.98 1.69 -10.63
N ASN A 73 0.28 1.42 -10.29
CA ASN A 73 1.42 1.88 -11.08
C ASN A 73 1.45 1.24 -12.48
N MET A 74 1.26 -0.08 -12.58
CA MET A 74 1.16 -0.76 -13.88
C MET A 74 0.01 -0.23 -14.73
N LEU A 75 -1.13 0.06 -14.11
CA LEU A 75 -2.30 0.60 -14.81
C LEU A 75 -2.09 2.04 -15.26
N LEU A 76 -1.35 2.86 -14.49
CA LEU A 76 -0.93 4.20 -14.92
C LEU A 76 -0.04 4.12 -16.17
N PHE A 77 0.90 3.18 -16.20
CA PHE A 77 1.72 2.96 -17.40
C PHE A 77 0.89 2.42 -18.56
N ALA A 78 -0.03 1.49 -18.30
CA ALA A 78 -0.89 0.94 -19.34
C ALA A 78 -1.83 1.99 -19.94
N THR A 79 -2.39 2.87 -19.11
CA THR A 79 -3.24 3.97 -19.57
C THR A 79 -2.45 5.00 -20.36
N LEU A 80 -1.27 5.40 -19.89
CA LEU A 80 -0.39 6.29 -20.65
C LEU A 80 0.03 5.66 -21.98
N PHE A 81 0.44 4.39 -21.96
CA PHE A 81 0.81 3.65 -23.17
C PHE A 81 -0.37 3.56 -24.14
N SER A 82 -1.57 3.19 -23.66
CA SER A 82 -2.77 3.12 -24.48
C SER A 82 -3.16 4.49 -25.04
N ALA A 83 -3.03 5.57 -24.27
CA ALA A 83 -3.33 6.91 -24.73
C ALA A 83 -2.37 7.33 -25.86
N ILE A 84 -1.07 7.07 -25.69
CA ILE A 84 -0.05 7.35 -26.71
C ILE A 84 -0.31 6.51 -27.96
N VAL A 85 -0.61 5.21 -27.81
CA VAL A 85 -0.93 4.32 -28.93
C VAL A 85 -2.19 4.77 -29.66
N THR A 86 -3.26 5.13 -28.96
CA THR A 86 -4.50 5.63 -29.58
C THR A 86 -4.25 6.94 -30.34
N ALA A 87 -3.51 7.89 -29.75
CA ALA A 87 -3.15 9.13 -30.43
C ALA A 87 -2.31 8.86 -31.69
N PHE A 88 -1.33 7.96 -31.59
CA PHE A 88 -0.53 7.53 -32.74
C PHE A 88 -1.38 6.88 -33.82
N VAL A 89 -2.35 6.03 -33.47
CA VAL A 89 -3.25 5.39 -34.45
C VAL A 89 -4.15 6.40 -35.14
N ILE A 90 -4.68 7.40 -34.41
CA ILE A 90 -5.48 8.48 -34.99
C ILE A 90 -4.64 9.29 -35.99
N GLU A 91 -3.45 9.72 -35.56
CA GLU A 91 -2.56 10.51 -36.41
C GLU A 91 -2.07 9.70 -37.62
N SER A 92 -1.68 8.44 -37.41
CA SER A 92 -1.27 7.55 -38.48
C SER A 92 -2.39 7.32 -39.49
N THR A 93 -3.65 7.25 -39.05
CA THR A 93 -4.77 7.10 -39.97
C THR A 93 -4.97 8.39 -40.78
N SER A 94 -4.95 9.55 -40.11
CA SER A 94 -5.03 10.87 -40.75
C SER A 94 -3.92 11.09 -41.79
N LEU A 95 -2.68 10.69 -41.47
CA LEU A 95 -1.54 10.79 -42.39
C LEU A 95 -1.61 9.82 -43.57
N LEU A 96 -2.34 8.71 -43.42
CA LEU A 96 -2.56 7.73 -44.50
C LEU A 96 -3.80 8.04 -45.33
N GLU A 97 -4.70 8.90 -44.84
CA GLU A 97 -5.85 9.35 -45.60
C GLU A 97 -5.40 10.24 -46.77
N GLN A 98 -5.91 9.92 -47.95
CA GLN A 98 -5.58 10.66 -49.17
C GLN A 98 -6.28 12.02 -49.15
N ASP A 99 -5.54 13.10 -49.41
CA ASP A 99 -6.09 14.46 -49.37
C ASP A 99 -7.20 14.63 -50.43
N SER A 100 -8.43 14.76 -49.97
CA SER A 100 -9.62 14.91 -50.82
C SER A 100 -9.58 16.16 -51.70
N SER A 101 -8.87 17.21 -51.27
CA SER A 101 -8.65 18.41 -52.08
C SER A 101 -7.65 18.13 -53.20
N GLU A 102 -6.61 17.35 -52.93
CA GLU A 102 -5.63 16.96 -53.94
C GLU A 102 -6.29 16.08 -55.00
N ILE A 103 -7.11 15.09 -54.61
CA ILE A 103 -7.88 14.26 -55.53
C ILE A 103 -8.82 15.13 -56.37
N SER A 104 -9.53 16.06 -55.75
CA SER A 104 -10.46 16.95 -56.46
C SER A 104 -9.75 17.84 -57.48
N ASN A 105 -8.58 18.39 -57.12
CA ASN A 105 -7.76 19.18 -58.04
C ASN A 105 -7.23 18.33 -59.20
N GLN A 106 -6.77 17.11 -58.93
CA GLN A 106 -6.34 16.16 -59.97
C GLN A 106 -7.49 15.81 -60.94
N LEU A 107 -8.70 15.57 -60.42
CA LEU A 107 -9.89 15.28 -61.23
C LEU A 107 -10.32 16.47 -62.08
N LEU A 108 -10.32 17.69 -61.52
CA LEU A 108 -10.64 18.90 -62.28
C LEU A 108 -9.64 19.15 -63.42
N LEU A 109 -8.34 18.97 -63.15
CA LEU A 109 -7.31 19.06 -64.19
C LEU A 109 -7.52 18.02 -65.28
N ALA A 110 -7.85 16.77 -64.92
CA ALA A 110 -8.14 15.71 -65.88
C ALA A 110 -9.36 16.05 -66.77
N LEU A 111 -10.41 16.62 -66.19
CA LEU A 111 -11.58 17.08 -66.95
C LEU A 111 -11.22 18.20 -67.93
N VAL A 112 -10.48 19.23 -67.49
CA VAL A 112 -10.05 20.32 -68.38
C VAL A 112 -9.18 19.80 -69.53
N GLN A 113 -8.24 18.89 -69.24
CA GLN A 113 -7.40 18.26 -70.26
C GLN A 113 -8.21 17.44 -71.28
N SER A 114 -9.30 16.79 -70.85
CA SER A 114 -10.18 16.03 -71.74
C SER A 114 -10.95 16.92 -72.72
N GLN A 115 -11.24 18.17 -72.35
CA GLN A 115 -11.98 19.14 -73.18
C GLN A 115 -11.09 19.86 -74.20
N GLN A 116 -9.76 19.72 -74.09
CA GLN A 116 -8.79 20.33 -75.01
C GLN A 116 -8.32 19.37 -76.12
N ARG A 117 -8.86 18.14 -76.17
CA ARG A 117 -8.72 17.20 -77.31
C ARG A 117 -9.96 17.24 -78.18
#